data_AF-A0A2A2D0X3-F1
#
_entry.id   AF-A0A2A2D0X3-F1
#
_cell.length_a   1.000
_cell.length_b   1.000
_cell.length_c   1.000
_cell.angle_alpha   90.00
_cell.angle_beta   90.00
_cell.angle_gamma   90.00
#
_symmetry.space_group_name_H-M   'P 1'
#
loop_
_entity.id
_entity.type
_entity.pdbx_description
1 polymer ?
#
loop_
_entity_poly.entity_id
_entity_poly.type
_entity_poly.pdbx_seq_one_letter_code
_entity_poly.pdbx_strand_id
1 'polypeptide(L)'
;MDRLPDRADRRQTEAVPVNLAEHADNTGITRADTLSAGAFNIWGNTFPADELPAGGPVVVDGVPFLFPEAAPGRPDNIRCAGQLIEVPTGRYDWIQLLTAAERRTEDQVLLHYADGSVDPEWLRVPDFWPETGSRVGGSPAFTCTRMHYPRHVERKMGPVIWRHRVPVPRESDLGALRLPDNPAVHVFAMTLLPGAPLEVAA
;
A
#
# COMPACT_ATOMS: atom_id res chain seq x y z
N MET A 1 7.15 31.63 32.60
CA MET A 1 8.02 30.84 31.71
C MET A 1 7.48 29.42 31.76
N ASP A 2 6.38 29.19 31.03
CA ASP A 2 5.70 27.90 31.03
C ASP A 2 6.58 26.87 30.33
N ARG A 3 6.85 25.77 31.03
CA ARG A 3 7.45 24.59 30.42
C ARG A 3 6.43 24.04 29.42
N LEU A 4 6.78 24.11 28.13
CA LEU A 4 6.14 23.29 27.11
C LEU A 4 6.10 21.83 27.61
N PRO A 5 4.97 21.13 27.47
CA PRO A 5 4.88 19.75 27.88
C PRO A 5 5.94 18.95 27.11
N ASP A 6 6.66 18.12 27.85
CA ASP A 6 7.65 17.19 27.34
C ASP A 6 7.02 16.41 26.17
N ARG A 7 7.56 16.57 24.96
CA ARG A 7 7.15 15.78 23.78
C ARG A 7 7.71 14.37 23.98
N ALA A 8 7.07 13.63 24.87
CA ALA A 8 7.48 12.29 25.22
C ALA A 8 7.51 11.41 23.97
N ASP A 9 8.63 10.73 23.83
CA ASP A 9 8.98 9.60 22.97
C ASP A 9 7.87 8.53 22.91
N ARG A 10 6.78 8.79 22.18
CA ARG A 10 5.67 7.85 22.05
C ARG A 10 6.00 6.84 20.97
N ARG A 11 6.68 5.75 21.36
CA ARG A 11 6.65 4.52 20.58
C ARG A 11 5.21 4.06 20.45
N GLN A 12 4.78 3.83 19.21
CA GLN A 12 3.51 3.16 18.98
C GLN A 12 3.63 1.73 19.51
N THR A 13 2.54 1.18 20.01
CA THR A 13 2.49 -0.19 20.57
C THR A 13 1.57 -1.12 19.79
N GLU A 14 0.76 -0.54 18.90
CA GLU A 14 -0.17 -1.26 18.04
C GLU A 14 0.08 -0.92 16.58
N ALA A 15 -0.26 -1.84 15.69
CA ALA A 15 -0.28 -1.59 14.26
C ALA A 15 -1.35 -0.53 13.93
N VAL A 16 -1.02 0.40 13.05
CA VAL A 16 -1.89 1.52 12.67
C VAL A 16 -2.24 1.41 11.19
N PRO A 17 -3.39 0.82 10.83
CA PRO A 17 -3.91 0.89 9.47
C PRO A 17 -4.20 2.35 9.08
N VAL A 18 -3.73 2.77 7.91
CA VAL A 18 -3.91 4.13 7.41
C VAL A 18 -5.05 4.17 6.41
N ASN A 19 -5.97 5.12 6.58
CA ASN A 19 -7.05 5.33 5.63
C ASN A 19 -6.52 6.08 4.41
N LEU A 20 -6.51 5.42 3.25
CA LEU A 20 -6.02 6.01 2.00
C LEU A 20 -7.15 6.55 1.10
N ALA A 21 -8.41 6.51 1.54
CA ALA A 21 -9.55 6.83 0.69
C ALA A 21 -9.51 8.24 0.08
N GLU A 22 -8.94 9.22 0.79
CA GLU A 22 -8.81 10.60 0.29
C GLU A 22 -7.69 10.78 -0.75
N HIS A 23 -6.77 9.82 -0.84
CA HIS A 23 -5.67 9.83 -1.80
C HIS A 23 -5.93 8.94 -3.01
N ALA A 24 -6.96 8.07 -2.95
CA ALA A 24 -7.32 7.19 -4.05
C ALA A 24 -7.82 8.02 -5.24
N ASP A 25 -7.28 7.74 -6.42
CA ASP A 25 -7.50 8.52 -7.65
C ASP A 25 -7.76 7.65 -8.89
N ASN A 26 -7.73 6.32 -8.73
CA ASN A 26 -7.85 5.37 -9.82
C ASN A 26 -8.84 4.23 -9.51
N THR A 27 -9.37 3.60 -10.56
CA THR A 27 -10.22 2.40 -10.48
C THR A 27 -9.41 1.17 -10.89
N GLY A 28 -8.84 0.50 -9.89
CA GLY A 28 -8.04 -0.72 -10.05
C GLY A 28 -8.86 -2.01 -9.95
N ILE A 29 -10.07 -1.95 -9.39
CA ILE A 29 -10.92 -3.11 -9.10
C ILE A 29 -12.30 -2.89 -9.71
N THR A 30 -12.82 -3.89 -10.43
CA THR A 30 -14.18 -3.80 -11.01
C THR A 30 -15.03 -5.02 -10.69
N ARG A 31 -16.35 -4.83 -10.75
CA ARG A 31 -17.33 -5.93 -10.80
C ARG A 31 -17.58 -6.30 -12.26
N ALA A 32 -18.15 -7.49 -12.48
CA ALA A 32 -18.42 -8.01 -13.83
C ALA A 32 -19.41 -7.14 -14.64
N ASP A 33 -20.21 -6.30 -13.98
CA ASP A 33 -21.15 -5.35 -14.57
C ASP A 33 -20.58 -3.93 -14.72
N THR A 34 -19.35 -3.66 -14.25
CA THR A 34 -18.69 -2.34 -14.34
C THR A 34 -17.32 -2.37 -15.01
N LEU A 35 -17.05 -3.39 -15.84
CA LEU A 35 -15.74 -3.62 -16.48
C LEU A 35 -15.19 -2.40 -17.22
N SER A 36 -16.04 -1.65 -17.90
CA SER A 36 -15.63 -0.50 -18.74
C SER A 36 -15.12 0.70 -17.93
N ALA A 37 -15.30 0.71 -16.61
CA ALA A 37 -14.77 1.75 -15.73
C ALA A 37 -13.30 1.50 -15.31
N GLY A 38 -12.74 0.35 -15.66
CA GLY A 38 -11.41 -0.07 -15.21
C GLY A 38 -10.27 0.76 -15.79
N ALA A 39 -9.25 1.01 -14.96
CA ALA A 39 -8.10 1.84 -15.29
C ALA A 39 -6.79 1.39 -14.59
N PHE A 40 -6.66 0.14 -14.15
CA PHE A 40 -5.43 -0.32 -13.48
C PHE A 40 -4.19 -0.23 -14.38
N ASN A 41 -4.35 -0.42 -15.69
CA ASN A 41 -3.24 -0.29 -16.64
C ASN A 41 -3.68 0.38 -17.94
N ILE A 42 -2.74 0.56 -18.88
CA ILE A 42 -3.00 1.25 -20.15
C ILE A 42 -4.12 0.62 -20.99
N TRP A 43 -4.43 -0.66 -20.76
CA TRP A 43 -5.48 -1.40 -21.46
C TRP A 43 -6.83 -1.35 -20.73
N GLY A 44 -6.90 -0.69 -19.57
CA GLY A 44 -8.10 -0.65 -18.72
C GLY A 44 -8.39 -1.97 -18.02
N ASN A 45 -7.41 -2.87 -17.92
CA ASN A 45 -7.61 -4.11 -17.15
C ASN A 45 -7.78 -3.77 -15.66
N THR A 46 -8.39 -4.66 -14.89
CA THR A 46 -8.57 -4.51 -13.43
C THR A 46 -8.60 -5.86 -12.71
N PHE A 47 -8.51 -5.80 -11.39
CA PHE A 47 -8.74 -6.93 -10.51
C PHE A 47 -10.23 -7.24 -10.39
N PRO A 48 -10.62 -8.53 -10.28
CA PRO A 48 -12.00 -8.94 -10.06
C PRO A 48 -12.42 -8.72 -8.60
N ALA A 49 -13.42 -7.86 -8.38
CA ALA A 49 -13.90 -7.53 -7.03
C ALA A 49 -14.42 -8.75 -6.23
N ASP A 50 -14.91 -9.80 -6.92
CA ASP A 50 -15.44 -11.02 -6.30
C ASP A 50 -14.36 -12.01 -5.83
N GLU A 51 -13.09 -11.73 -6.09
CA GLU A 51 -11.94 -12.50 -5.58
C GLU A 51 -11.09 -11.74 -4.56
N LEU A 52 -11.50 -10.52 -4.22
CA LEU A 52 -10.83 -9.64 -3.27
C LEU A 52 -11.70 -9.40 -2.03
N PRO A 53 -11.12 -8.88 -0.93
CA PRO A 53 -11.92 -8.43 0.20
C PRO A 53 -12.98 -7.40 -0.24
N ALA A 54 -14.16 -7.44 0.36
CA ALA A 54 -15.28 -6.55 0.00
C ALA A 54 -15.01 -5.06 0.31
N GLY A 55 -13.93 -4.75 1.03
CA GLY A 55 -13.61 -3.43 1.56
C GLY A 55 -13.73 -3.38 3.09
N GLY A 56 -12.97 -2.49 3.71
CA GLY A 56 -12.88 -2.36 5.16
C GLY A 56 -11.73 -3.18 5.78
N PRO A 57 -11.81 -3.48 7.08
CA PRO A 57 -10.73 -4.17 7.79
C PRO A 57 -10.46 -5.58 7.23
N VAL A 58 -9.18 -5.87 6.96
CA VAL A 58 -8.70 -7.20 6.57
C VAL A 58 -7.37 -7.48 7.28
N VAL A 59 -7.05 -8.75 7.52
CA VAL A 59 -5.74 -9.16 8.06
C VAL A 59 -5.02 -10.00 7.01
N VAL A 60 -3.78 -9.62 6.68
CA VAL A 60 -2.91 -10.34 5.75
C VAL A 60 -1.61 -10.68 6.47
N ASP A 61 -1.31 -11.96 6.63
CA ASP A 61 -0.12 -12.45 7.35
C ASP A 61 0.06 -11.83 8.75
N GLY A 62 -1.05 -11.66 9.49
CA GLY A 62 -1.04 -11.05 10.82
C GLY A 62 -0.96 -9.52 10.86
N VAL A 63 -0.91 -8.84 9.70
CA VAL A 63 -0.92 -7.38 9.60
C VAL A 63 -2.35 -6.91 9.29
N PRO A 64 -2.96 -6.03 10.12
CA PRO A 64 -4.26 -5.44 9.82
C PRO A 64 -4.10 -4.36 8.73
N PHE A 65 -5.05 -4.26 7.81
CA PHE A 65 -5.15 -3.24 6.78
C PHE A 65 -6.59 -2.73 6.66
N LEU A 66 -6.76 -1.54 6.09
CA LEU A 66 -8.02 -1.06 5.55
C LEU A 66 -8.01 -1.26 4.04
N PHE A 67 -8.66 -2.32 3.56
CA PHE A 67 -8.74 -2.60 2.13
C PHE A 67 -9.82 -1.72 1.48
N PRO A 68 -9.61 -1.20 0.27
CA PRO A 68 -10.57 -0.35 -0.41
C PRO A 68 -11.82 -1.14 -0.81
N GLU A 69 -12.98 -0.49 -0.74
CA GLU A 69 -14.22 -1.03 -1.29
C GLU A 69 -14.29 -0.73 -2.79
N ALA A 70 -14.52 -1.76 -3.60
CA ALA A 70 -14.76 -1.64 -5.04
C ALA A 70 -16.20 -1.14 -5.32
N ALA A 71 -16.43 0.14 -5.07
CA ALA A 71 -17.71 0.82 -5.30
C ALA A 71 -17.72 1.52 -6.67
N PRO A 72 -18.78 1.37 -7.48
CA PRO A 72 -18.87 2.04 -8.78
C PRO A 72 -18.70 3.56 -8.66
N GLY A 73 -17.82 4.12 -9.50
CA GLY A 73 -17.56 5.56 -9.54
C GLY A 73 -16.75 6.12 -8.37
N ARG A 74 -16.26 5.28 -7.45
CA ARG A 74 -15.27 5.70 -6.44
C ARG A 74 -13.91 5.09 -6.76
N PRO A 75 -12.83 5.87 -6.66
CA PRO A 75 -11.48 5.32 -6.68
C PRO A 75 -11.26 4.28 -5.58
N ASP A 76 -10.47 3.25 -5.91
CA ASP A 76 -10.13 2.15 -5.02
C ASP A 76 -8.63 2.01 -4.79
N ASN A 77 -7.80 2.73 -5.54
CA ASN A 77 -6.37 2.71 -5.33
C ASN A 77 -5.73 4.07 -5.65
N ILE A 78 -4.52 4.26 -5.12
CA ILE A 78 -3.65 5.37 -5.49
C ILE A 78 -2.83 4.91 -6.68
N ARG A 79 -2.90 5.62 -7.81
CA ARG A 79 -1.92 5.51 -8.88
C ARG A 79 -0.78 6.49 -8.59
N CYS A 80 0.40 5.96 -8.30
CA CYS A 80 1.51 6.75 -7.79
C CYS A 80 1.94 7.87 -8.76
N ALA A 81 1.95 9.10 -8.24
CA ALA A 81 2.33 10.35 -8.91
C ALA A 81 3.01 11.32 -7.93
N GLY A 82 3.72 10.80 -6.92
CA GLY A 82 4.43 11.61 -5.92
C GLY A 82 3.58 12.13 -4.76
N GLN A 83 2.38 11.56 -4.53
CA GLN A 83 1.48 11.94 -3.44
C GLN A 83 2.20 11.90 -2.09
N LEU A 84 1.93 12.89 -1.24
CA LEU A 84 2.37 12.91 0.16
C LEU A 84 1.21 12.41 1.03
N ILE A 85 1.46 11.33 1.77
CA ILE A 85 0.50 10.72 2.69
C ILE A 85 0.91 11.10 4.10
N GLU A 86 0.12 11.95 4.75
CA GLU A 86 0.31 12.25 6.17
C GLU A 86 -0.08 11.03 7.01
N VAL A 87 0.70 10.77 8.06
CA VAL A 87 0.46 9.65 8.98
C VAL A 87 0.45 10.13 10.42
N PRO A 88 -0.20 9.40 11.34
CA PRO A 88 -0.10 9.72 12.76
C PRO A 88 1.37 9.77 13.18
N THR A 89 1.81 10.93 13.68
CA THR A 89 3.19 11.14 14.06
C THR A 89 3.61 10.17 15.16
N GLY A 90 4.73 9.48 14.99
CA GLY A 90 5.24 8.56 16.00
C GLY A 90 6.43 7.73 15.53
N ARG A 91 6.93 6.86 16.42
CA ARG A 91 7.98 5.89 16.08
C ARG A 91 7.42 4.57 15.57
N TYR A 92 7.96 4.14 14.44
CA TYR A 92 7.60 2.91 13.73
C TYR A 92 8.88 2.22 13.27
N ASP A 93 8.86 0.90 13.12
CA ASP A 93 10.00 0.15 12.54
C ASP A 93 9.73 -0.22 11.07
N TRP A 94 8.45 -0.38 10.70
CA TRP A 94 8.06 -0.83 9.37
C TRP A 94 6.79 -0.14 8.88
N ILE A 95 6.74 0.08 7.57
CA ILE A 95 5.51 0.36 6.82
C ILE A 95 5.20 -0.88 6.01
N GLN A 96 3.98 -1.39 6.13
CA GLN A 96 3.45 -2.47 5.32
C GLN A 96 2.53 -1.86 4.25
N LEU A 97 2.70 -2.30 3.01
CA LEU A 97 1.94 -1.82 1.86
C LEU A 97 1.31 -2.99 1.12
N LEU A 98 0.08 -2.83 0.66
CA LEU A 98 -0.53 -3.66 -0.35
C LEU A 98 -0.42 -2.93 -1.69
N THR A 99 0.35 -3.49 -2.63
CA THR A 99 0.67 -2.84 -3.90
C THR A 99 0.53 -3.80 -5.07
N ALA A 100 0.33 -3.25 -6.26
CA ALA A 100 0.56 -3.97 -7.51
C ALA A 100 1.19 -3.02 -8.51
N ALA A 101 1.92 -3.55 -9.49
CA ALA A 101 2.52 -2.73 -10.52
C ALA A 101 2.27 -3.27 -11.93
N GLU A 102 2.05 -2.38 -12.89
CA GLU A 102 1.79 -2.73 -14.31
C GLU A 102 2.96 -3.48 -14.98
N ARG A 103 4.14 -3.43 -14.34
CA ARG A 103 5.39 -4.10 -14.67
C ARG A 103 6.23 -4.19 -13.40
N ARG A 104 7.31 -4.96 -13.40
CA ARG A 104 8.33 -4.86 -12.33
C ARG A 104 8.84 -3.42 -12.18
N THR A 105 8.89 -2.93 -10.94
CA THR A 105 9.46 -1.62 -10.61
C THR A 105 10.45 -1.68 -9.45
N GLU A 106 11.36 -0.71 -9.41
CA GLU A 106 12.30 -0.48 -8.33
C GLU A 106 12.37 1.03 -8.09
N ASP A 107 11.49 1.50 -7.21
CA ASP A 107 11.33 2.93 -6.92
C ASP A 107 11.66 3.21 -5.45
N GLN A 108 11.64 4.48 -5.08
CA GLN A 108 11.80 4.92 -3.69
C GLN A 108 10.52 5.56 -3.17
N VAL A 109 10.23 5.29 -1.91
CA VAL A 109 9.37 6.15 -1.09
C VAL A 109 10.25 7.08 -0.26
N LEU A 110 9.77 8.29 0.03
CA LEU A 110 10.49 9.22 0.90
C LEU A 110 9.80 9.31 2.26
N LEU A 111 10.54 9.04 3.32
CA LEU A 111 10.08 9.10 4.69
C LEU A 111 10.35 10.50 5.24
N HIS A 112 9.30 11.25 5.57
CA HIS A 112 9.41 12.60 6.12
C HIS A 112 9.23 12.56 7.64
N TYR A 113 10.22 13.06 8.37
CA TYR A 113 10.25 13.03 9.84
C TYR A 113 9.98 14.38 10.48
N ALA A 114 9.57 14.38 11.74
CA ALA A 114 9.21 15.57 12.51
C ALA A 114 10.42 16.49 12.79
N ASP A 115 11.65 15.99 12.70
CA ASP A 115 12.88 16.78 12.79
C ASP A 115 13.25 17.48 11.46
N GLY A 116 12.44 17.31 10.41
CA GLY A 116 12.65 17.88 9.08
C GLY A 116 13.56 17.04 8.17
N SER A 117 14.11 15.92 8.65
CA SER A 117 14.87 15.00 7.81
C SER A 117 13.96 14.23 6.86
N VAL A 118 14.55 13.78 5.75
CA VAL A 118 13.89 12.97 4.72
C VAL A 118 14.81 11.83 4.31
N ASP A 119 14.36 10.59 4.48
CA ASP A 119 15.13 9.41 4.09
C ASP A 119 14.47 8.69 2.91
N PRO A 120 15.22 8.32 1.87
CA PRO A 120 14.71 7.46 0.80
C PRO A 120 14.77 5.99 1.19
N GLU A 121 13.68 5.25 0.96
CA GLU A 121 13.61 3.81 1.18
C GLU A 121 13.07 3.08 -0.05
N TRP A 122 13.55 1.86 -0.30
CA TRP A 122 13.21 1.11 -1.50
C TRP A 122 11.80 0.51 -1.45
N LEU A 123 11.03 0.74 -2.51
CA LEU A 123 9.79 0.03 -2.83
C LEU A 123 9.98 -0.70 -4.17
N ARG A 124 10.17 -2.02 -4.09
CA ARG A 124 10.40 -2.89 -5.23
C ARG A 124 9.17 -3.76 -5.46
N VAL A 125 8.35 -3.41 -6.44
CA VAL A 125 7.07 -4.09 -6.68
C VAL A 125 7.22 -5.05 -7.86
N PRO A 126 6.93 -6.35 -7.67
CA PRO A 126 6.86 -7.28 -8.79
C PRO A 126 5.77 -6.87 -9.77
N ASP A 127 5.85 -7.45 -10.96
CA ASP A 127 4.76 -7.35 -11.93
C ASP A 127 3.45 -7.89 -11.29
N PHE A 128 2.33 -7.24 -11.56
CA PHE A 128 1.01 -7.74 -11.19
C PHE A 128 0.70 -9.09 -11.86
N TRP A 129 1.43 -9.44 -12.93
CA TRP A 129 1.29 -10.70 -13.63
C TRP A 129 1.89 -11.89 -12.85
N PRO A 130 1.09 -12.94 -12.54
CA PRO A 130 1.49 -14.02 -11.63
C PRO A 130 2.66 -14.86 -12.16
N GLU A 131 2.76 -15.02 -13.48
CA GLU A 131 3.74 -15.93 -14.13
C GLU A 131 5.17 -15.38 -14.10
N THR A 132 5.35 -14.10 -13.78
CA THR A 132 6.69 -13.49 -13.73
C THR A 132 7.47 -13.88 -12.46
N GLY A 133 6.74 -14.32 -11.42
CA GLY A 133 7.25 -14.61 -10.08
C GLY A 133 7.77 -13.35 -9.37
N SER A 134 7.76 -13.35 -8.03
CA SER A 134 8.44 -12.29 -7.28
C SER A 134 9.95 -12.45 -7.42
N ARG A 135 10.53 -11.73 -8.39
CA ARG A 135 11.99 -11.64 -8.55
C ARG A 135 12.61 -10.52 -7.72
N VAL A 136 11.81 -9.72 -7.01
CA VAL A 136 12.24 -8.47 -6.34
C VAL A 136 11.64 -8.19 -4.96
N GLY A 137 11.23 -9.22 -4.23
CA GLY A 137 10.70 -9.06 -2.88
C GLY A 137 9.19 -8.82 -2.86
N GLY A 138 8.64 -8.72 -1.65
CA GLY A 138 7.20 -8.80 -1.40
C GLY A 138 6.66 -10.24 -1.48
N SER A 139 5.59 -10.50 -0.74
CA SER A 139 4.87 -11.78 -0.75
C SER A 139 3.49 -11.60 -1.39
N PRO A 140 2.92 -12.60 -2.08
CA PRO A 140 1.54 -12.50 -2.54
C PRO A 140 0.59 -12.26 -1.36
N ALA A 141 -0.23 -11.21 -1.43
CA ALA A 141 -1.31 -10.96 -0.47
C ALA A 141 -2.62 -11.53 -0.98
N PHE A 142 -2.95 -11.22 -2.23
CA PHE A 142 -4.15 -11.71 -2.92
C PHE A 142 -3.78 -12.12 -4.33
N THR A 143 -4.04 -13.38 -4.67
CA THR A 143 -3.82 -13.94 -6.01
C THR A 143 -5.18 -14.22 -6.63
N CYS A 144 -5.47 -13.55 -7.74
CA CYS A 144 -6.70 -13.75 -8.49
C CYS A 144 -6.52 -14.87 -9.54
N THR A 145 -7.62 -15.50 -9.91
CA THR A 145 -7.69 -16.51 -10.99
C THR A 145 -8.22 -15.93 -12.30
N ARG A 146 -8.82 -14.73 -12.24
CA ARG A 146 -9.42 -14.03 -13.37
C ARG A 146 -8.88 -12.61 -13.47
N MET A 147 -8.95 -12.03 -14.67
CA MET A 147 -8.65 -10.62 -14.90
C MET A 147 -9.81 -9.96 -15.63
N HIS A 148 -10.19 -8.77 -15.21
CA HIS A 148 -11.21 -8.00 -15.89
C HIS A 148 -10.58 -7.17 -16.99
N TYR A 149 -10.96 -7.41 -18.24
CA TYR A 149 -10.70 -6.52 -19.37
C TYR A 149 -11.91 -5.59 -19.54
N PRO A 150 -11.78 -4.42 -20.20
CA PRO A 150 -12.89 -3.47 -20.34
C PRO A 150 -14.16 -4.02 -21.01
N ARG A 151 -14.06 -5.14 -21.73
CA ARG A 151 -15.16 -5.72 -22.53
C ARG A 151 -15.45 -7.19 -22.24
N HIS A 152 -14.63 -7.86 -21.44
CA HIS A 152 -14.82 -9.27 -21.10
C HIS A 152 -14.05 -9.65 -19.82
N VAL A 153 -14.35 -10.82 -19.26
CA VAL A 153 -13.58 -11.42 -18.17
C VAL A 153 -12.65 -12.45 -18.75
N GLU A 154 -11.34 -12.27 -18.60
CA GLU A 154 -10.33 -13.28 -18.87
C GLU A 154 -10.31 -14.28 -17.71
N ARG A 155 -10.37 -15.58 -18.04
CA ARG A 155 -10.59 -16.67 -17.08
C ARG A 155 -9.43 -17.65 -16.96
N LYS A 156 -8.38 -17.46 -17.76
CA LYS A 156 -7.22 -18.36 -17.78
C LYS A 156 -6.07 -17.85 -16.91
N MET A 157 -6.19 -16.65 -16.37
CA MET A 157 -5.12 -15.96 -15.66
C MET A 157 -5.69 -14.79 -14.84
N GLY A 158 -5.02 -14.43 -13.74
CA GLY A 158 -5.44 -13.34 -12.87
C GLY A 158 -4.27 -12.63 -12.18
N PRO A 159 -4.44 -11.36 -11.83
CA PRO A 159 -3.37 -10.55 -11.26
C PRO A 159 -3.11 -10.81 -9.77
N VAL A 160 -1.99 -10.28 -9.26
CA VAL A 160 -1.57 -10.39 -7.86
C VAL A 160 -1.45 -9.02 -7.21
N ILE A 161 -2.04 -8.87 -6.02
CA ILE A 161 -1.71 -7.79 -5.07
C ILE A 161 -0.62 -8.34 -4.15
N TRP A 162 0.50 -7.63 -4.07
CA TRP A 162 1.66 -7.97 -3.28
C TRP A 162 1.66 -7.23 -1.96
N ARG A 163 2.14 -7.88 -0.89
CA ARG A 163 2.48 -7.24 0.38
C ARG A 163 3.96 -6.90 0.42
N HIS A 164 4.27 -5.66 0.71
CA HIS A 164 5.62 -5.14 0.86
C HIS A 164 5.85 -4.61 2.27
N ARG A 165 7.10 -4.71 2.72
CA ARG A 165 7.58 -4.01 3.91
C ARG A 165 8.64 -3.00 3.52
N VAL A 166 8.53 -1.80 4.05
CA VAL A 166 9.52 -0.72 3.94
C VAL A 166 10.03 -0.43 5.35
N PRO A 167 11.35 -0.46 5.61
CA PRO A 167 11.88 -0.14 6.93
C PRO A 167 11.72 1.35 7.25
N VAL A 168 11.63 1.68 8.54
CA VAL A 168 11.72 3.05 9.04
C VAL A 168 12.93 3.10 9.97
N PRO A 169 14.15 3.26 9.42
CA PRO A 169 15.38 3.02 10.19
C PRO A 169 15.75 4.16 11.13
N ARG A 170 15.23 5.37 10.89
CA ARG A 170 15.58 6.53 11.70
C ARG A 170 14.83 6.50 13.02
N GLU A 171 15.56 6.72 14.10
CA GLU A 171 15.00 6.90 15.45
C GLU A 171 14.42 8.32 15.64
N SER A 172 13.55 8.75 14.71
CA SER A 172 12.84 10.03 14.71
C SER A 172 11.36 9.78 14.42
N ASP A 173 10.49 10.71 14.79
CA ASP A 173 9.06 10.51 14.60
C ASP A 173 8.73 10.67 13.11
N LEU A 174 8.19 9.61 12.50
CA LEU A 174 7.71 9.67 11.11
C LEU A 174 6.40 10.46 11.09
N GLY A 175 6.30 11.43 10.18
CA GLY A 175 5.10 12.26 10.01
C GLY A 175 4.41 12.07 8.66
N ALA A 176 5.13 11.70 7.61
CA ALA A 176 4.54 11.46 6.30
C ALA A 176 5.38 10.51 5.43
N LEU A 177 4.73 9.91 4.43
CA LEU A 177 5.32 9.09 3.38
C LEU A 177 5.05 9.74 2.03
N ARG A 178 6.07 10.03 1.24
CA ARG A 178 5.91 10.38 -0.18
C ARG A 178 6.00 9.13 -1.02
N LEU A 179 4.94 8.84 -1.77
CA LEU A 179 4.89 7.74 -2.73
C LEU A 179 5.80 8.02 -3.94
N PRO A 180 6.18 7.00 -4.72
CA PRO A 180 6.93 7.20 -5.95
C PRO A 180 6.18 8.09 -6.94
N ASP A 181 6.92 8.75 -7.82
CA ASP A 181 6.36 9.35 -9.04
C ASP A 181 6.51 8.36 -10.20
N ASN A 182 5.69 7.30 -10.16
CA ASN A 182 5.70 6.26 -11.17
C ASN A 182 4.28 5.69 -11.35
N PRO A 183 3.56 6.04 -12.44
CA PRO A 183 2.17 5.67 -12.64
C PRO A 183 1.93 4.18 -12.85
N ALA A 184 3.01 3.38 -12.99
CA ALA A 184 2.91 1.94 -13.03
C ALA A 184 2.78 1.31 -11.64
N VAL A 185 2.98 2.06 -10.55
CA VAL A 185 2.85 1.56 -9.16
C VAL A 185 1.51 1.97 -8.59
N HIS A 186 0.83 1.03 -7.98
CA HIS A 186 -0.45 1.25 -7.32
C HIS A 186 -0.41 0.82 -5.86
N VAL A 187 -1.02 1.61 -4.98
CA VAL A 187 -1.16 1.32 -3.55
C VAL A 187 -2.65 1.15 -3.23
N PHE A 188 -3.00 0.00 -2.63
CA PHE A 188 -4.36 -0.32 -2.21
C PHE A 188 -4.55 -0.08 -0.70
N ALA A 189 -3.54 -0.39 0.12
CA ALA A 189 -3.62 -0.20 1.57
C ALA A 189 -2.24 0.01 2.19
N MET A 190 -2.20 0.64 3.36
CA MET A 190 -0.99 0.89 4.13
C MET A 190 -1.24 0.69 5.63
N THR A 191 -0.25 0.14 6.32
CA THR A 191 -0.26 -0.02 7.78
C THR A 191 1.12 0.29 8.34
N LEU A 192 1.17 1.08 9.41
CA LEU A 192 2.39 1.37 10.14
C LEU A 192 2.53 0.35 11.26
N LEU A 193 3.69 -0.28 11.37
CA LEU A 193 3.96 -1.23 12.44
C LEU A 193 4.85 -0.57 13.51
N PRO A 194 4.48 -0.71 14.79
CA PRO A 194 5.31 -0.24 15.88
C PRO A 194 6.62 -1.01 15.89
N GLY A 195 7.63 -0.43 16.52
CA GLY A 195 8.82 -1.19 16.78
C GLY A 195 8.60 -2.31 17.78
N ALA A 196 9.24 -3.45 17.55
CA ALA A 196 9.22 -4.52 18.53
C ALA A 196 9.79 -3.97 19.85
N PRO A 197 9.21 -4.31 21.02
CA PRO A 197 9.88 -4.01 22.29
C PRO A 197 11.29 -4.60 22.22
N LEU A 198 12.30 -3.80 22.58
CA LEU A 198 13.63 -4.34 22.81
C LEU A 198 13.52 -5.33 23.97
N GLU A 199 13.47 -6.63 23.68
CA GLU A 199 13.71 -7.65 24.71
C GLU A 199 15.18 -7.51 25.12
N VAL A 200 15.41 -6.81 26.21
CA VAL A 200 16.70 -6.85 26.90
C VAL A 200 16.76 -8.23 27.55
N ALA A 201 17.47 -9.16 26.90
CA ALA A 201 17.87 -10.40 27.54
C ALA A 201 18.65 -10.06 28.81
N ALA A 202 18.12 -10.49 29.95
CA ALA A 202 18.72 -10.33 31.28
C ALA A 202 19.96 -11.24 31.44
#